data_AF-A0A3D1AN27-F1
#
_entry.id   AF-A0A3D1AN27-F1
#
_cell.length_a   1.000
_cell.length_b   1.000
_cell.length_c   1.000
_cell.angle_alpha   90.00
_cell.angle_beta   90.00
_cell.angle_gamma   90.00
#
_symmetry.space_group_name_H-M   'P 1'
#
loop_
_entity.id
_entity.type
_entity.pdbx_description
1 polymer ?
#
loop_
_entity_poly.entity_id
_entity_poly.type
_entity_poly.pdbx_seq_one_letter_code
_entity_poly.pdbx_strand_id
1 'polypeptide(L)'
;MCPEPSSRKRSANQGFALVVALFVIVIMAAFGLLIARYTTTTQAVSAEDYLWAQALHSAESVVSLNILYRDGGGGLSASPVPSVENISTHIEADTFVATNTPAVIRVRADHATGVSRTVEAKYLLAPN
;
A
#
# COMPACT_ATOMS: atom_id res chain seq x y z
N MET A 1 1.36 -27.19 71.57
CA MET A 1 2.05 -26.29 70.62
C MET A 1 1.02 -25.70 69.68
N CYS A 2 0.61 -24.46 69.91
CA CYS A 2 -0.27 -23.73 68.99
C CYS A 2 0.58 -23.19 67.83
N PRO A 3 0.19 -23.37 66.55
CA PRO A 3 0.93 -22.82 65.44
C PRO A 3 0.83 -21.29 65.47
N GLU A 4 1.99 -20.62 65.36
CA GLU A 4 2.09 -19.17 65.41
C GLU A 4 1.25 -18.47 64.32
N PRO A 5 0.62 -17.32 64.62
CA PRO A 5 -0.17 -16.54 63.67
C PRO A 5 0.66 -15.90 62.53
N SER A 6 1.99 -15.89 62.65
CA SER A 6 2.93 -15.36 61.65
C SER A 6 2.91 -16.14 60.33
N SER A 7 2.72 -17.47 60.41
CA SER A 7 2.77 -18.38 59.26
C SER A 7 1.55 -18.24 58.33
N ARG A 8 0.34 -18.09 58.89
CA ARG A 8 -0.89 -17.86 58.10
C ARG A 8 -0.89 -16.52 57.35
N LYS A 9 -0.34 -15.47 57.96
CA LYS A 9 -0.28 -14.13 57.34
C LYS A 9 0.67 -14.11 56.13
N ARG A 10 1.76 -14.90 56.20
CA ARG A 10 2.73 -15.04 55.11
C ARG A 10 2.17 -15.84 53.93
N SER A 11 1.45 -16.93 54.18
CA SER A 11 0.84 -17.73 53.09
C SER A 11 -0.30 -16.98 52.40
N ALA A 12 -1.10 -16.21 53.14
CA ALA A 12 -2.16 -15.37 52.58
C ALA A 12 -1.60 -14.26 51.67
N ASN A 13 -0.51 -13.58 52.08
CA ASN A 13 0.16 -12.59 51.25
C ASN A 13 0.81 -13.20 50.00
N GLN A 14 1.36 -14.41 50.09
CA GLN A 14 1.91 -15.13 48.93
C GLN A 14 0.81 -15.55 47.94
N GLY A 15 -0.34 -16.01 48.43
CA GLY A 15 -1.50 -16.33 47.59
C GLY A 15 -2.05 -15.10 46.87
N PHE A 16 -2.19 -13.97 47.59
CA PHE A 16 -2.62 -12.71 46.99
C PHE A 16 -1.61 -12.20 45.95
N ALA A 17 -0.31 -12.25 46.24
CA ALA A 17 0.74 -11.88 45.31
C ALA A 17 0.74 -12.74 44.03
N LEU A 18 0.44 -14.04 44.15
CA LEU A 18 0.34 -14.95 43.00
C LEU A 18 -0.86 -14.59 42.11
N VAL A 19 -2.02 -14.28 42.70
CA VAL A 19 -3.20 -13.82 41.94
C VAL A 19 -2.91 -12.52 41.20
N VAL A 20 -2.26 -11.56 41.86
CA VAL A 20 -1.86 -10.29 41.24
C VAL A 20 -0.86 -10.53 40.11
N ALA A 21 0.16 -11.38 40.31
CA ALA A 21 1.14 -11.70 39.28
C ALA A 21 0.49 -12.36 38.06
N LEU A 22 -0.42 -13.31 38.27
CA LEU A 22 -1.18 -13.95 37.19
C LEU A 22 -2.00 -12.91 36.41
N PHE A 23 -2.68 -12.01 37.12
CA PHE A 23 -3.48 -10.96 36.50
C PHE A 23 -2.63 -10.01 35.64
N VAL A 24 -1.45 -9.61 36.12
CA VAL A 24 -0.50 -8.79 35.37
C VAL A 24 0.00 -9.52 34.12
N ILE A 25 0.32 -10.82 34.22
CA ILE A 25 0.74 -11.62 33.07
C ILE A 25 -0.36 -11.67 32.01
N VAL A 26 -1.61 -11.92 32.42
CA VAL A 26 -2.76 -11.96 31.50
C VAL A 26 -2.97 -10.60 30.82
N ILE A 27 -2.90 -9.50 31.58
CA ILE A 27 -3.02 -8.15 31.03
C ILE A 27 -1.90 -7.86 30.04
N MET A 28 -0.64 -8.16 30.40
CA MET A 28 0.51 -7.96 29.51
C MET A 28 0.40 -8.81 28.24
N ALA A 29 -0.07 -10.04 28.35
CA ALA A 29 -0.33 -10.90 27.20
C ALA A 29 -1.43 -10.34 26.29
N ALA A 30 -2.52 -9.83 26.87
CA ALA A 30 -3.62 -9.22 26.11
C ALA A 30 -3.16 -7.96 25.38
N PHE A 31 -2.42 -7.07 26.04
CA PHE A 31 -1.84 -5.88 25.40
C PHE A 31 -0.82 -6.25 24.32
N GLY A 32 0.06 -7.23 24.57
CA GLY A 32 1.01 -7.72 23.58
C GLY A 32 0.33 -8.26 22.32
N LEU A 33 -0.76 -9.03 22.49
CA LEU A 33 -1.55 -9.53 21.37
C LEU A 33 -2.23 -8.38 20.60
N LEU A 34 -2.75 -7.38 21.31
CA LEU A 34 -3.44 -6.24 20.70
C LEU A 34 -2.46 -5.38 19.88
N ILE A 35 -1.27 -5.11 20.42
CA ILE A 35 -0.20 -4.39 19.71
C ILE A 35 0.25 -5.19 18.49
N ALA A 36 0.47 -6.50 18.62
CA ALA A 36 0.88 -7.35 17.50
C ALA A 36 -0.13 -7.30 16.36
N ARG A 37 -1.44 -7.45 16.67
CA ARG A 37 -2.51 -7.36 15.67
C ARG A 37 -2.60 -5.98 15.03
N TYR A 38 -2.47 -4.92 15.82
CA TYR A 38 -2.51 -3.56 15.32
C TYR A 38 -1.36 -3.30 14.34
N THR A 39 -0.15 -3.70 14.70
CA THR A 39 1.04 -3.55 13.85
C THR A 39 0.92 -4.35 12.56
N THR A 40 0.51 -5.61 12.61
CA THR A 40 0.37 -6.43 11.41
C THR A 40 -0.70 -5.89 10.47
N THR A 41 -1.84 -5.45 11.01
CA THR A 41 -2.92 -4.85 10.22
C THR A 41 -2.45 -3.55 9.57
N THR A 42 -1.78 -2.68 10.32
CA THR A 42 -1.30 -1.40 9.80
C THR A 42 -0.23 -1.59 8.72
N GLN A 43 0.71 -2.52 8.92
CA GLN A 43 1.73 -2.84 7.92
C GLN A 43 1.13 -3.42 6.64
N ALA A 44 0.11 -4.28 6.76
CA ALA A 44 -0.60 -4.82 5.59
C ALA A 44 -1.30 -3.72 4.79
N VAL A 45 -1.99 -2.79 5.46
CA VAL A 45 -2.65 -1.65 4.81
C VAL A 45 -1.63 -0.74 4.13
N SER A 46 -0.54 -0.38 4.80
CA SER A 46 0.52 0.44 4.21
C SER A 46 1.19 -0.21 3.00
N ALA A 47 1.40 -1.53 3.04
CA ALA A 47 1.95 -2.26 1.91
C ALA A 47 0.97 -2.26 0.73
N GLU A 48 -0.32 -2.44 0.98
CA GLU A 48 -1.34 -2.39 -0.05
C GLU A 48 -1.42 -1.00 -0.70
N ASP A 49 -1.49 0.07 0.10
CA ASP A 49 -1.51 1.45 -0.37
C ASP A 49 -0.29 1.79 -1.24
N TYR A 50 0.88 1.28 -0.86
CA TYR A 50 2.11 1.44 -1.64
C TYR A 50 1.99 0.80 -3.02
N LEU A 51 1.43 -0.41 -3.12
CA LEU A 51 1.21 -1.09 -4.40
C LEU A 51 0.23 -0.33 -5.30
N TRP A 52 -0.85 0.19 -4.72
CA TRP A 52 -1.80 1.04 -5.44
C TRP A 52 -1.16 2.32 -5.97
N ALA A 53 -0.32 2.97 -5.16
CA ALA A 53 0.41 4.17 -5.54
C ALA A 53 1.45 3.88 -6.65
N GLN A 54 2.15 2.76 -6.55
CA GLN A 54 3.14 2.35 -7.54
C GLN A 54 2.49 2.09 -8.90
N ALA A 55 1.36 1.36 -8.94
CA ALA A 55 0.61 1.14 -10.17
C ALA A 55 0.11 2.46 -10.79
N LEU A 56 -0.42 3.37 -9.97
CA LEU A 56 -0.86 4.68 -10.44
C LEU A 56 0.30 5.47 -11.06
N HIS A 57 1.42 5.57 -10.35
CA HIS A 57 2.59 6.33 -10.81
C HIS A 57 3.17 5.76 -12.11
N SER A 58 3.20 4.43 -12.26
CA SER A 58 3.61 3.79 -13.51
C SER A 58 2.68 4.16 -14.67
N ALA A 59 1.36 4.13 -14.48
CA ALA A 59 0.41 4.54 -15.52
C ALA A 59 0.58 6.02 -15.91
N GLU A 60 0.71 6.93 -14.93
CA GLU A 60 0.94 8.36 -15.18
C GLU A 60 2.26 8.63 -15.93
N SER A 61 3.33 7.90 -15.58
CA SER A 61 4.60 8.02 -16.26
C SER A 61 4.50 7.61 -17.73
N VAL A 62 3.76 6.53 -18.05
CA VAL A 62 3.57 6.09 -19.44
C VAL A 62 2.76 7.11 -20.24
N VAL A 63 1.70 7.66 -19.64
CA VAL A 63 0.91 8.73 -20.26
C VAL A 63 1.83 9.90 -20.63
N SER A 64 2.64 10.36 -19.67
CA SER A 64 3.57 11.48 -19.87
C SER A 64 4.61 11.19 -20.96
N LEU A 65 5.13 9.97 -20.99
CA LEU A 65 6.14 9.57 -21.96
C LEU A 65 5.56 9.41 -23.38
N ASN A 66 4.28 9.00 -23.49
CA ASN A 66 3.56 8.97 -24.76
C ASN A 66 3.28 10.39 -25.29
N ILE A 67 2.97 11.35 -24.41
CA ILE A 67 2.87 12.77 -24.81
C ILE A 67 4.23 13.27 -25.34
N LEU A 68 5.31 13.02 -24.61
CA LEU A 68 6.65 13.46 -25.02
C LEU A 68 7.04 12.91 -26.40
N TYR A 69 6.76 11.62 -26.64
CA TYR A 69 6.94 10.98 -27.94
C TYR A 69 6.19 11.73 -29.05
N ARG A 70 4.96 12.16 -28.79
CA ARG A 70 4.13 12.89 -29.77
C ARG A 70 4.59 14.30 -30.06
N ASP A 71 5.12 14.98 -29.06
CA ASP A 71 5.67 16.32 -29.23
C ASP A 71 7.01 16.30 -30.00
N GLY A 72 7.44 15.13 -30.49
CA GLY A 72 8.74 14.94 -31.15
C GLY A 72 9.92 15.03 -30.17
N GLY A 73 9.64 15.04 -28.87
CA GLY A 73 10.63 15.11 -27.82
C GLY A 73 11.30 13.76 -27.58
N GLY A 74 12.56 13.80 -27.14
CA GLY A 74 13.26 12.61 -26.63
C GLY A 74 13.78 11.62 -27.68
N GLY A 75 13.60 11.85 -28.98
CA GLY A 75 14.16 10.99 -30.04
C GLY A 75 13.64 9.55 -30.05
N LEU A 76 12.46 9.34 -29.47
CA LEU A 76 11.83 8.03 -29.32
C LEU A 76 11.26 7.56 -30.67
N SER A 77 11.62 6.34 -31.10
CA SER A 77 11.18 5.77 -32.38
C SER A 77 9.82 5.07 -32.32
N ALA A 78 9.31 4.79 -31.12
CA ALA A 78 8.03 4.17 -30.87
C ALA A 78 7.45 4.64 -29.53
N SER A 79 6.14 4.43 -29.35
CA SER A 79 5.49 4.69 -28.07
C SER A 79 6.18 3.87 -26.97
N PRO A 80 6.67 4.53 -25.91
CA PRO A 80 7.46 3.86 -24.89
C PRO A 80 6.55 3.09 -23.94
N VAL A 81 6.88 1.82 -23.72
CA VAL A 81 6.21 0.95 -22.75
C VAL A 81 7.24 0.63 -21.66
N PRO A 82 7.31 1.43 -20.58
CA PRO A 82 8.26 1.17 -19.50
C PRO A 82 7.91 -0.15 -18.81
N SER A 83 8.90 -1.03 -18.73
CA SER A 83 8.85 -2.23 -17.87
C SER A 83 9.44 -1.87 -16.51
N VAL A 84 8.60 -1.74 -15.50
CA VAL A 84 9.02 -1.66 -14.11
C VAL A 84 8.86 -3.05 -13.51
N GLU A 85 9.81 -3.50 -12.69
CA GLU A 85 9.75 -4.83 -12.08
C GLU A 85 8.38 -5.04 -11.39
N ASN A 86 7.71 -6.15 -11.71
CA ASN A 86 6.36 -6.50 -11.25
C ASN A 86 5.21 -5.57 -11.68
N ILE A 87 5.42 -4.64 -12.62
CA ILE A 87 4.37 -3.81 -13.21
C ILE A 87 4.39 -3.90 -14.74
N SER A 88 3.29 -4.36 -15.32
CA SER A 88 3.03 -4.26 -16.75
C SER A 88 2.13 -3.07 -17.05
N THR A 89 2.46 -2.33 -18.12
CA THR A 89 1.68 -1.17 -18.56
C THR A 89 1.08 -1.44 -19.93
N HIS A 90 -0.18 -1.07 -20.12
CA HIS A 90 -0.98 -1.34 -21.30
C HIS A 90 -1.67 -0.06 -21.76
N ILE A 91 -1.40 0.35 -23.01
CA ILE A 91 -2.09 1.47 -23.64
C ILE A 91 -3.41 0.93 -24.20
N GLU A 92 -4.52 1.26 -23.56
CA GLU A 92 -5.85 0.76 -23.93
C GLU A 92 -6.55 1.62 -24.97
N ALA A 93 -6.32 2.92 -24.93
CA ALA A 93 -6.88 3.87 -25.87
C ALA A 93 -5.84 4.93 -26.18
N ASP A 94 -5.67 5.20 -27.46
CA ASP A 94 -4.81 6.26 -27.91
C ASP A 94 -5.37 6.91 -29.18
N THR A 95 -5.93 8.10 -29.03
CA THR A 95 -6.82 8.73 -30.02
C THR A 95 -6.31 10.07 -30.54
N PHE A 96 -5.01 10.33 -30.46
CA PHE A 96 -4.44 11.52 -31.09
C PHE A 96 -4.35 11.28 -32.61
N VAL A 97 -5.44 11.60 -33.31
CA VAL A 97 -5.58 11.39 -34.76
C VAL A 97 -5.40 12.69 -35.55
N ALA A 98 -5.89 13.83 -35.05
CA ALA A 98 -5.87 15.11 -35.76
C ALA A 98 -5.95 16.33 -34.82
N THR A 99 -5.42 17.48 -35.26
CA THR A 99 -5.56 18.78 -34.58
C THR A 99 -7.04 19.17 -34.42
N ASN A 100 -7.37 19.95 -33.39
CA ASN A 100 -8.73 20.37 -33.02
C ASN A 100 -9.72 19.24 -32.69
N THR A 101 -9.25 18.00 -32.50
CA THR A 101 -10.09 16.92 -31.98
C THR A 101 -9.75 16.64 -30.51
N PRO A 102 -10.76 16.33 -29.67
CA PRO A 102 -10.50 15.83 -28.33
C PRO A 102 -9.71 14.52 -28.44
N ALA A 103 -8.54 14.49 -27.83
CA ALA A 103 -7.68 13.32 -27.82
C ALA A 103 -7.63 12.72 -26.42
N VAL A 104 -7.55 11.40 -26.37
CA VAL A 104 -7.52 10.61 -25.14
C VAL A 104 -6.36 9.63 -25.22
N ILE A 105 -5.57 9.59 -24.15
CA ILE A 105 -4.67 8.48 -23.85
C ILE A 105 -5.20 7.81 -22.58
N ARG A 106 -5.42 6.51 -22.65
CA ARG A 106 -5.77 5.67 -21.51
C ARG A 106 -4.72 4.59 -21.33
N VAL A 107 -4.13 4.54 -20.15
CA VAL A 107 -3.13 3.56 -19.77
C VAL A 107 -3.58 2.81 -18.52
N ARG A 108 -3.53 1.48 -18.58
CA ARG A 108 -3.64 0.61 -17.40
C ARG A 108 -2.25 0.17 -16.96
N ALA A 109 -2.00 0.19 -15.66
CA ALA A 109 -0.88 -0.47 -15.04
C ALA A 109 -1.40 -1.62 -14.17
N ASP A 110 -0.85 -2.81 -14.36
CA ASP A 110 -1.17 -4.02 -13.63
C ASP A 110 0.06 -4.45 -12.83
N HIS A 111 -0.08 -4.54 -11.51
CA HIS A 111 0.94 -5.09 -10.63
C HIS A 111 0.78 -6.61 -10.52
N ALA A 112 1.88 -7.36 -10.40
CA ALA A 112 1.91 -8.82 -10.36
C ALA A 112 1.08 -9.45 -9.21
N THR A 113 0.77 -8.67 -8.17
CA THR A 113 -0.11 -9.07 -7.06
C THR A 113 -1.60 -8.97 -7.38
N GLY A 114 -1.98 -8.54 -8.59
CA GLY A 114 -3.37 -8.41 -9.04
C GLY A 114 -3.99 -7.02 -8.85
N VAL A 115 -3.22 -6.06 -8.35
CA VAL A 115 -3.65 -4.66 -8.22
C VAL A 115 -3.53 -3.95 -9.58
N SER A 116 -4.57 -3.24 -10.01
CA SER A 116 -4.54 -2.50 -11.29
C SER A 116 -5.06 -1.08 -11.15
N ARG A 117 -4.44 -0.15 -11.87
CA ARG A 117 -4.88 1.25 -11.96
C ARG A 117 -4.94 1.68 -13.41
N THR A 118 -5.97 2.44 -13.75
CA THR A 118 -6.13 3.03 -15.07
C THR A 118 -6.09 4.54 -14.96
N VAL A 119 -5.23 5.16 -15.75
CA VAL A 119 -5.13 6.61 -15.89
C VAL A 119 -5.65 6.98 -17.27
N GLU A 120 -6.54 7.95 -17.30
CA GLU A 120 -7.06 8.53 -18.54
C GLU A 120 -6.75 10.01 -18.54
N ALA A 121 -6.06 10.46 -19.58
CA ALA A 121 -5.81 11.86 -19.82
C ALA A 121 -6.51 12.31 -21.10
N LYS A 122 -7.22 13.44 -21.00
CA LYS A 122 -7.99 14.05 -22.08
C LYS A 122 -7.36 15.37 -22.47
N TYR A 123 -7.24 15.59 -23.77
CA TYR A 123 -6.57 16.74 -24.35
C TYR A 123 -7.45 17.40 -25.39
N LEU A 124 -7.30 18.72 -25.50
CA LEU A 124 -7.75 19.50 -26.65
C LEU A 124 -6.50 19.86 -27.46
N LEU A 125 -6.38 19.27 -28.65
CA LEU A 125 -5.24 19.52 -29.52
C LEU A 125 -5.41 20.90 -30.16
N ALA A 126 -4.58 21.87 -29.76
CA ALA A 126 -4.54 23.18 -30.40
C ALA A 126 -4.03 23.06 -31.85
N PRO A 127 -4.46 23.94 -32.77
CA PRO A 127 -3.84 24.04 -34.08
C PRO A 127 -2.44 24.65 -33.93
N ASN A 128 -1.44 24.03 -34.56
CA ASN A 128 -0.10 24.61 -34.71
C ASN A 128 -0.13 25.88 -35.56
#